data_AF-A0A1D3NUT0-F1
#
_entry.id   AF-A0A1D3NUT0-F1
#
_cell.length_a   1.000
_cell.length_b   1.000
_cell.length_c   1.000
_cell.angle_alpha   90.00
_cell.angle_beta   90.00
_cell.angle_gamma   90.00
#
_symmetry.space_group_name_H-M   'P 1'
#
loop_
_entity.id
_entity.type
_entity.pdbx_description
1 polymer ?
#
loop_
_entity_poly.entity_id
_entity_poly.type
_entity_poly.pdbx_seq_one_letter_code
_entity_poly.pdbx_strand_id
1 'polypeptide(L)'
;MTTHFFARLTGKREIPPVNTEAYGVTEFIFSDDLKKLQYRIILKNIEKVTSCQIHLGKVDQIGPVVLNLFGPLKQGISVSEGVVTGVVNVEDFEGPLQGRAFDNLLQEIIQANVYVNVYTKSNKKGEIRGRIRKVKK
;
A
#
# COMPACT_ATOMS: atom_id res chain seq x y z
N MET A 1 -2.32 13.42 -18.52
CA MET A 1 -1.50 13.92 -17.38
C MET A 1 -1.34 12.75 -16.43
N THR A 2 -0.14 12.23 -16.32
CA THR A 2 0.16 11.11 -15.42
C THR A 2 -0.14 11.52 -13.97
N THR A 3 -1.00 10.77 -13.28
CA THR A 3 -1.39 11.11 -11.92
C THR A 3 -0.54 10.33 -10.93
N HIS A 4 0.29 11.06 -10.16
CA HIS A 4 1.26 10.49 -9.22
C HIS A 4 0.76 10.58 -7.78
N PHE A 5 0.84 9.45 -7.08
CA PHE A 5 0.48 9.31 -5.68
C PHE A 5 1.60 8.68 -4.88
N PHE A 6 1.58 8.89 -3.57
CA PHE A 6 2.54 8.28 -2.67
C PHE A 6 1.93 8.03 -1.28
N ALA A 7 2.53 7.12 -0.53
CA ALA A 7 2.33 7.00 0.91
C ALA A 7 3.68 6.92 1.63
N ARG A 8 3.79 7.57 2.78
CA ARG A 8 4.89 7.35 3.72
C ARG A 8 4.42 6.38 4.79
N LEU A 9 5.17 5.33 5.03
CA LEU A 9 4.78 4.23 5.93
C LEU A 9 5.61 4.32 7.22
N THR A 10 4.95 4.25 8.37
CA THR A 10 5.60 4.27 9.70
C THR A 10 4.77 3.48 10.71
N GLY A 11 5.40 2.92 11.74
CA GLY A 11 4.68 2.21 12.81
C GLY A 11 3.74 3.09 13.62
N LYS A 12 4.05 4.39 13.76
CA LYS A 12 3.18 5.39 14.42
C LYS A 12 1.82 5.59 13.76
N ARG A 13 1.66 5.16 12.51
CA ARG A 13 0.41 5.26 11.73
C ARG A 13 -0.41 3.97 11.77
N GLU A 14 0.11 2.91 12.36
CA GLU A 14 -0.67 1.70 12.59
C GLU A 14 -1.74 1.90 13.65
N ILE A 15 -2.72 0.99 13.66
CA ILE A 15 -3.84 1.00 14.58
C ILE A 15 -3.94 -0.38 15.24
N PRO A 16 -3.53 -0.52 16.52
CA PRO A 16 -2.82 0.48 17.34
C PRO A 16 -1.40 0.77 16.82
N PRO A 17 -0.75 1.88 17.23
CA PRO A 17 0.61 2.21 16.82
C PRO A 17 1.62 1.11 17.20
N VAL A 18 2.56 0.85 16.31
CA VAL A 18 3.66 -0.12 16.52
C VAL A 18 4.95 0.63 16.78
N ASN A 19 5.68 0.23 17.84
CA ASN A 19 7.03 0.73 18.11
C ASN A 19 8.05 -0.05 17.27
N THR A 20 8.45 0.53 16.15
CA THR A 20 9.42 -0.05 15.21
C THR A 20 10.25 1.07 14.58
N GLU A 21 11.49 0.74 14.23
CA GLU A 21 12.36 1.61 13.43
C GLU A 21 12.11 1.42 11.92
N ALA A 22 11.26 0.46 11.54
CA ALA A 22 10.88 0.24 10.15
C ALA A 22 10.14 1.45 9.57
N TYR A 23 10.42 1.75 8.31
CA TYR A 23 9.69 2.76 7.55
C TYR A 23 9.71 2.43 6.06
N GLY A 24 8.84 3.11 5.31
CA GLY A 24 8.80 2.92 3.88
C GLY A 24 8.15 4.07 3.12
N VAL A 25 8.26 3.99 1.80
CA VAL A 25 7.56 4.87 0.87
C VAL A 25 6.99 4.02 -0.23
N THR A 26 5.73 4.27 -0.58
CA THR A 26 5.16 3.76 -1.82
C THR A 26 4.88 4.90 -2.78
N GLU A 27 5.02 4.62 -4.06
CA GLU A 27 4.66 5.50 -5.16
C GLU A 27 3.77 4.75 -6.13
N PHE A 28 2.80 5.46 -6.68
CA PHE A 28 1.83 4.93 -7.62
C PHE A 28 1.68 5.90 -8.79
N ILE A 29 1.70 5.36 -10.00
CA ILE A 29 1.63 6.11 -11.25
C ILE A 29 0.55 5.46 -12.10
N PHE A 30 -0.55 6.18 -12.32
CA PHE A 30 -1.59 5.75 -13.25
C PHE A 30 -1.17 6.06 -14.69
N SER A 31 -1.43 5.13 -15.60
CA SER A 31 -1.36 5.40 -17.05
C SER A 31 -2.38 6.48 -17.44
N ASP A 32 -2.11 7.20 -18.53
CA ASP A 32 -3.01 8.29 -18.98
C ASP A 32 -4.42 7.80 -19.32
N ASP A 33 -4.56 6.53 -19.73
CA ASP A 33 -5.84 5.87 -20.02
C ASP A 33 -6.51 5.20 -18.81
N LEU A 34 -5.92 5.32 -17.62
CA LEU A 34 -6.36 4.69 -16.37
C LEU A 34 -6.58 3.17 -16.46
N LYS A 35 -5.83 2.46 -17.31
CA LYS A 35 -5.91 0.99 -17.40
C LYS A 35 -4.82 0.25 -16.63
N LYS A 36 -3.77 0.97 -16.20
CA LYS A 36 -2.63 0.39 -15.48
C LYS A 36 -2.22 1.28 -14.32
N LEU A 37 -1.83 0.64 -13.23
CA LEU A 37 -1.19 1.29 -12.10
C LEU A 37 0.21 0.70 -11.91
N GLN A 38 1.23 1.50 -12.21
CA GLN A 38 2.61 1.15 -11.87
C GLN A 38 2.89 1.55 -10.43
N TYR A 39 3.63 0.73 -9.71
CA TYR A 39 4.02 1.05 -8.34
C TYR A 39 5.48 0.76 -8.05
N ARG A 40 5.98 1.49 -7.06
CA ARG A 40 7.28 1.27 -6.42
C ARG A 40 7.08 1.29 -4.91
N ILE A 41 7.63 0.30 -4.21
CA ILE A 41 7.65 0.18 -2.76
C ILE A 41 9.10 0.20 -2.34
N ILE A 42 9.46 1.08 -1.41
CA ILE A 42 10.76 1.15 -0.78
C ILE A 42 10.54 0.89 0.71
N LEU A 43 11.15 -0.16 1.25
CA LEU A 43 11.10 -0.51 2.67
C LEU A 43 12.49 -0.45 3.26
N LYS A 44 12.60 0.06 4.49
CA LYS A 44 13.88 0.18 5.20
C LYS A 44 13.74 -0.30 6.63
N ASN A 45 14.82 -0.89 7.15
CA ASN A 45 14.95 -1.41 8.51
C ASN A 45 13.78 -2.32 8.92
N ILE A 46 13.39 -3.26 8.06
CA ILE A 46 12.21 -4.10 8.28
C ILE A 46 12.56 -5.58 8.17
N GLU A 47 12.01 -6.39 9.08
CA GLU A 47 12.30 -7.81 9.17
C GLU A 47 11.10 -8.67 8.80
N LYS A 48 11.37 -9.78 8.10
CA LYS A 48 10.38 -10.83 7.80
C LYS A 48 9.06 -10.29 7.23
N VAL A 49 9.14 -9.37 6.27
CA VAL A 49 7.99 -8.84 5.51
C VAL A 49 7.27 -9.98 4.81
N THR A 50 5.99 -10.14 5.11
CA THR A 50 5.12 -11.19 4.55
C THR A 50 4.24 -10.67 3.42
N SER A 51 3.78 -9.42 3.50
CA SER A 51 2.97 -8.80 2.44
C SER A 51 2.95 -7.27 2.51
N CYS A 52 2.59 -6.64 1.39
CA CYS A 52 2.27 -5.22 1.30
C CYS A 52 0.94 -5.07 0.55
N GLN A 53 -0.03 -4.39 1.14
CA GLN A 53 -1.41 -4.39 0.68
C GLN A 53 -2.01 -2.98 0.73
N ILE A 54 -2.95 -2.70 -0.19
CA ILE A 54 -3.81 -1.52 -0.14
C ILE A 54 -5.15 -1.91 0.49
N HIS A 55 -5.59 -1.12 1.45
CA HIS A 55 -6.87 -1.28 2.14
C HIS A 55 -7.78 -0.10 1.86
N LEU A 56 -9.09 -0.36 1.86
CA LEU A 56 -10.14 0.64 1.80
C LEU A 56 -10.70 0.91 3.21
N GLY A 57 -10.33 2.02 3.81
CA GLY A 57 -10.84 2.46 5.11
C GLY A 57 -10.50 3.92 5.39
N LYS A 58 -11.42 4.65 6.02
CA LYS A 58 -11.24 6.06 6.39
C LYS A 58 -10.10 6.25 7.39
N VAL A 59 -9.84 7.49 7.77
CA VAL A 59 -8.94 7.80 8.89
C VAL A 59 -9.36 6.99 10.11
N ASP A 60 -8.38 6.38 10.74
CA ASP A 60 -8.53 5.53 11.93
C ASP A 60 -9.34 4.23 11.80
N GLN A 61 -9.63 3.78 10.57
CA GLN A 61 -10.33 2.53 10.31
C GLN A 61 -9.41 1.42 9.80
N ILE A 62 -9.67 0.18 10.25
CA ILE A 62 -9.11 -1.03 9.64
C ILE A 62 -10.11 -1.49 8.57
N GLY A 63 -9.69 -1.39 7.31
CA GLY A 63 -10.52 -1.69 6.15
C GLY A 63 -10.23 -3.05 5.51
N PRO A 64 -11.13 -3.57 4.67
CA PRO A 64 -10.83 -4.72 3.82
C PRO A 64 -9.67 -4.42 2.86
N VAL A 65 -8.95 -5.47 2.46
CA VAL A 65 -7.97 -5.38 1.40
C VAL A 65 -8.69 -5.16 0.07
N VAL A 66 -8.13 -4.30 -0.77
CA VAL A 66 -8.61 -4.06 -2.15
C VAL A 66 -7.56 -4.39 -3.20
N LEU A 67 -6.30 -4.53 -2.79
CA LEU A 67 -5.19 -4.85 -3.68
C LEU A 67 -3.98 -5.41 -2.92
N ASN A 68 -3.39 -6.48 -3.42
CA ASN A 68 -2.17 -7.04 -2.91
C ASN A 68 -0.97 -6.64 -3.79
N LEU A 69 -0.03 -5.86 -3.25
CA LEU A 69 1.13 -5.36 -3.99
C LEU A 69 2.35 -6.28 -3.88
N PHE A 70 2.45 -7.07 -2.81
CA PHE A 70 3.57 -7.96 -2.58
C PHE A 70 3.18 -9.09 -1.63
N GLY A 71 3.66 -10.30 -1.91
CA GLY A 71 3.33 -11.50 -1.14
C GLY A 71 1.99 -12.12 -1.54
N PRO A 72 1.43 -13.03 -0.72
CA PRO A 72 1.91 -13.41 0.61
C PRO A 72 3.16 -14.30 0.59
N LEU A 73 4.09 -14.08 1.52
CA LEU A 73 5.27 -14.92 1.73
C LEU A 73 5.20 -15.64 3.08
N LYS A 74 5.30 -16.97 3.06
CA LYS A 74 5.27 -17.80 4.29
C LYS A 74 6.47 -17.55 5.21
N GLN A 75 7.66 -17.37 4.65
CA GLN A 75 8.88 -17.18 5.44
C GLN A 75 9.18 -15.71 5.76
N GLY A 76 8.71 -14.80 4.91
CA GLY A 76 9.01 -13.38 4.94
C GLY A 76 10.46 -13.04 4.56
N ILE A 77 10.70 -11.80 4.18
CA ILE A 77 12.02 -11.30 3.77
C ILE A 77 12.44 -10.15 4.69
N SER A 78 13.69 -10.15 5.13
CA SER A 78 14.28 -9.05 5.93
C SER A 78 15.21 -8.22 5.06
N VAL A 79 15.15 -6.89 5.19
CA VAL A 79 15.97 -5.95 4.43
C VAL A 79 16.36 -4.74 5.28
N SER A 80 17.61 -4.29 5.15
CA SER A 80 18.00 -2.95 5.59
C SER A 80 17.41 -1.90 4.65
N GLU A 81 17.43 -2.18 3.35
CA GLU A 81 16.71 -1.47 2.29
C GLU A 81 16.29 -2.46 1.20
N GLY A 82 15.03 -2.40 0.77
CA GLY A 82 14.50 -3.25 -0.29
C GLY A 82 13.53 -2.47 -1.18
N VAL A 83 13.57 -2.77 -2.47
CA VAL A 83 12.71 -2.16 -3.48
C VAL A 83 11.88 -3.24 -4.17
N VAL A 84 10.57 -3.03 -4.26
CA VAL A 84 9.65 -3.84 -5.05
C VAL A 84 8.97 -2.94 -6.06
N THR A 85 8.92 -3.37 -7.32
CA THR A 85 8.19 -2.68 -8.38
C THR A 85 7.23 -3.63 -9.05
N GLY A 86 6.11 -3.11 -9.54
CA GLY A 86 5.17 -3.92 -10.31
C GLY A 86 4.14 -3.08 -11.04
N VAL A 87 3.27 -3.80 -11.74
CA VAL A 87 2.13 -3.25 -12.46
C VAL A 87 0.89 -3.99 -11.99
N VAL A 88 -0.17 -3.24 -11.76
CA VAL A 88 -1.50 -3.77 -11.41
C VAL A 88 -2.45 -3.43 -12.55
N ASN A 89 -3.34 -4.37 -12.88
CA ASN A 89 -4.48 -4.22 -13.76
C ASN A 89 -5.81 -4.30 -12.96
N VAL A 90 -6.94 -3.99 -13.58
CA VAL A 90 -8.24 -3.96 -12.90
C VAL A 90 -8.66 -5.35 -12.37
N GLU A 91 -8.15 -6.41 -13.00
CA GLU A 91 -8.40 -7.80 -12.63
C GLU A 91 -7.74 -8.19 -11.30
N ASP A 92 -6.73 -7.44 -10.85
CA ASP A 92 -6.04 -7.67 -9.58
C ASP A 92 -6.80 -7.08 -8.38
N PHE A 93 -7.87 -6.31 -8.62
CA PHE A 93 -8.70 -5.81 -7.53
C PHE A 93 -9.45 -6.92 -6.83
N GLU A 94 -9.47 -6.82 -5.51
CA GLU A 94 -10.19 -7.72 -4.62
C GLU A 94 -11.12 -6.96 -3.68
N GLY A 95 -11.92 -7.72 -2.92
CA GLY A 95 -12.84 -7.17 -1.93
C GLY A 95 -13.81 -6.14 -2.54
N PRO A 96 -14.06 -5.00 -1.88
CA PRO A 96 -15.03 -4.00 -2.35
C PRO A 96 -14.74 -3.39 -3.73
N LEU A 97 -13.52 -3.50 -4.24
CA LEU A 97 -13.16 -2.98 -5.57
C LEU A 97 -13.07 -4.08 -6.64
N GLN A 98 -13.37 -5.34 -6.30
CA GLN A 98 -13.35 -6.43 -7.28
C GLN A 98 -14.28 -6.13 -8.46
N GLY A 99 -13.74 -6.27 -9.68
CA GLY A 99 -14.47 -6.01 -10.93
C GLY A 99 -14.80 -4.53 -11.19
N ARG A 100 -14.21 -3.61 -10.42
CA ARG A 100 -14.35 -2.15 -10.62
C ARG A 100 -13.23 -1.60 -11.50
N ALA A 101 -13.45 -0.42 -12.06
CA ALA A 101 -12.43 0.30 -12.82
C ALA A 101 -11.45 1.04 -11.89
N PHE A 102 -10.27 1.40 -12.41
CA PHE A 102 -9.28 2.19 -11.66
C PHE A 102 -9.80 3.57 -11.23
N ASP A 103 -10.80 4.13 -11.92
CA ASP A 103 -11.51 5.34 -11.50
C ASP A 103 -12.07 5.23 -10.09
N ASN A 104 -12.55 4.05 -9.68
CA ASN A 104 -13.05 3.83 -8.33
C ASN A 104 -11.92 3.93 -7.30
N LEU A 105 -10.78 3.28 -7.54
CA LEU A 105 -9.61 3.43 -6.67
C LEU A 105 -9.13 4.89 -6.61
N LEU A 106 -9.09 5.56 -7.76
CA LEU A 106 -8.69 6.97 -7.85
C LEU A 106 -9.60 7.88 -7.01
N GLN A 107 -10.91 7.69 -7.09
CA GLN A 107 -11.88 8.41 -6.26
C GLN A 107 -11.63 8.16 -4.76
N GLU A 108 -11.39 6.91 -4.36
CA GLU A 108 -11.09 6.58 -2.96
C GLU A 108 -9.76 7.18 -2.48
N ILE A 109 -8.74 7.30 -3.36
CA ILE A 109 -7.50 8.02 -3.05
C ILE A 109 -7.79 9.51 -2.84
N ILE A 110 -8.58 10.13 -3.73
CA ILE A 110 -8.94 11.55 -3.65
C ILE A 110 -9.73 11.86 -2.36
N GLN A 111 -10.61 10.95 -1.96
CA GLN A 111 -11.37 11.05 -0.70
C GLN A 111 -10.57 10.67 0.55
N ALA A 112 -9.28 10.32 0.39
CA ALA A 112 -8.40 9.86 1.47
C ALA A 112 -8.92 8.60 2.20
N ASN A 113 -9.58 7.70 1.47
CA ASN A 113 -10.17 6.47 1.98
C ASN A 113 -9.28 5.23 1.75
N VAL A 114 -8.11 5.32 1.13
CA VAL A 114 -7.21 4.15 0.97
C VAL A 114 -5.84 4.33 1.59
N TYR A 115 -5.32 3.27 2.19
CA TYR A 115 -3.99 3.26 2.81
C TYR A 115 -3.20 2.01 2.43
N VAL A 116 -1.89 2.12 2.45
CA VAL A 116 -0.98 0.97 2.35
C VAL A 116 -0.68 0.46 3.76
N ASN A 117 -0.68 -0.85 3.93
CA ASN A 117 -0.15 -1.51 5.12
C ASN A 117 0.86 -2.59 4.74
N VAL A 118 1.94 -2.70 5.51
CA VAL A 118 2.97 -3.72 5.35
C VAL A 118 2.93 -4.63 6.55
N TYR A 119 2.89 -5.94 6.30
CA TYR A 119 2.79 -6.98 7.31
C TYR A 119 4.12 -7.71 7.42
N THR A 120 4.45 -8.09 8.65
CA THR A 120 5.61 -8.94 8.94
C THR A 120 5.20 -10.12 9.80
N LYS A 121 6.10 -11.09 9.97
CA LYS A 121 5.86 -12.23 10.86
C LYS A 121 5.58 -11.81 12.30
N SER A 122 6.29 -10.81 12.81
CA SER A 122 6.15 -10.31 14.17
C SER A 122 4.90 -9.45 14.32
N ASN A 123 4.52 -8.71 13.27
CA ASN A 123 3.39 -7.79 13.27
C ASN A 123 2.32 -8.23 12.26
N LYS A 124 1.59 -9.31 12.58
CA LYS A 124 0.58 -9.92 11.70
C LYS A 124 -0.64 -9.02 11.44
N LYS A 125 -0.87 -8.00 12.27
CA LYS A 125 -1.93 -7.00 12.07
C LYS A 125 -1.45 -5.77 11.28
N GLY A 126 -0.16 -5.74 10.94
CA GLY A 126 0.53 -4.67 10.24
C GLY A 126 1.64 -4.06 11.10
N GLU A 127 2.76 -3.70 10.45
CA GLU A 127 3.94 -3.10 11.08
C GLU A 127 4.06 -1.62 10.74
N ILE A 128 3.82 -1.24 9.48
CA ILE A 128 3.92 0.14 9.02
C ILE A 128 2.81 0.48 8.03
N ARG A 129 2.13 1.60 8.28
CA ARG A 129 1.02 2.11 7.46
C ARG A 129 1.23 3.51 6.96
N GLY A 130 0.61 3.82 5.81
CA GLY A 130 0.51 5.18 5.30
C GLY A 130 -0.69 5.39 4.38
N ARG A 131 -1.34 6.53 4.56
CA ARG A 131 -2.40 7.03 3.67
C ARG A 131 -1.83 7.38 2.30
N ILE A 132 -2.47 6.89 1.24
CA ILE A 132 -2.13 7.26 -0.14
C ILE A 132 -2.67 8.66 -0.41
N ARG A 133 -1.85 9.53 -1.02
CA ARG A 133 -2.23 10.90 -1.36
C ARG A 133 -1.48 11.39 -2.59
N LYS A 134 -2.04 12.40 -3.25
CA LYS A 134 -1.45 13.02 -4.43
C LYS A 134 -0.12 13.68 -4.08
N VAL A 135 0.87 13.56 -4.96
CA VAL A 135 2.09 14.37 -4.89
C VAL A 135 1.69 15.82 -5.12
N LYS A 136 1.91 16.69 -4.12
CA LYS A 136 1.77 18.14 -4.32
C LYS A 136 3.01 18.60 -5.09
N LYS A 137 2.80 19.26 -6.24
CA LYS A 137 3.84 20.03 -6.90
C LYS A 137 4.17 21.26 -6.07
#